data_AF-A0A7J6SVL1-F1
#
_entry.id   AF-A0A7J6SVL1-F1
#
_cell.length_a   1.000
_cell.length_b   1.000
_cell.length_c   1.000
_cell.angle_alpha   90.00
_cell.angle_beta   90.00
_cell.angle_gamma   90.00
#
_symmetry.space_group_name_H-M   'P 1'
#
loop_
_entity.id
_entity.type
_entity.pdbx_description
1 polymer ?
#
loop_
_entity_poly.entity_id
_entity_poly.type
_entity_poly.pdbx_seq_one_letter_code
_entity_poly.pdbx_strand_id
1 'polypeptide(L)'
;VREENGKVTDFLSFYSLPSSVLGNDKHKTLYAAYSYYNVANTVSLKQLMSDALVLAKQKGYDVFNALNLMDNNEFLEVVNKAIP
;
A
#
# COMPACT_ATOMS: atom_id res chain seq x y z
N VAL A 1 -1.95 0.25 12.61
CA VAL A 1 -1.82 1.44 13.49
C VAL A 1 -0.66 1.17 14.43
N ARG A 2 0.18 2.17 14.69
CA ARG A 2 1.19 2.14 15.74
C ARG A 2 0.74 3.06 16.87
N GLU A 3 0.96 2.63 18.10
CA GLU A 3 0.51 3.33 19.29
C GLU A 3 1.60 3.32 20.35
N GLU A 4 1.81 4.46 21.00
CA GLU A 4 2.69 4.62 22.15
C GLU A 4 1.95 5.39 23.26
N ASN A 5 1.93 4.83 24.47
CA ASN A 5 1.29 5.45 25.64
C ASN A 5 -0.17 5.89 25.41
N GLY A 6 -0.96 5.07 24.71
CA GLY A 6 -2.37 5.38 24.42
C GLY A 6 -2.59 6.41 23.32
N LYS A 7 -1.54 6.83 22.62
CA LYS A 7 -1.61 7.77 21.49
C LYS A 7 -1.22 7.08 20.20
N VAL A 8 -2.05 7.21 19.18
CA VAL A 8 -1.71 6.78 17.82
C VAL A 8 -0.56 7.65 17.31
N THR A 9 0.54 7.00 16.96
CA THR A 9 1.74 7.66 16.44
C THR A 9 1.76 7.62 14.92
N ASP A 10 1.40 6.50 14.32
CA ASP A 10 1.46 6.30 12.89
C ASP A 10 0.27 5.45 12.40
N PHE A 11 -0.20 5.80 11.21
CA PHE A 11 -1.38 5.21 10.60
C PHE A 11 -1.15 5.02 9.11
N LEU A 12 -1.52 3.84 8.59
CA LEU A 12 -1.58 3.59 7.16
C LEU A 12 -2.93 2.94 6.84
N SER A 13 -3.41 3.16 5.63
CA SER A 13 -4.65 2.54 5.15
C SER A 13 -4.62 2.31 3.64
N PHE A 14 -5.30 1.25 3.22
CA PHE A 14 -5.54 0.93 1.82
C PHE A 14 -6.86 0.17 1.67
N TYR A 15 -7.45 0.25 0.50
CA TYR A 15 -8.70 -0.45 0.16
C TYR A 15 -8.51 -1.44 -0.99
N SER A 16 -9.40 -2.42 -1.05
CA SER A 16 -9.42 -3.43 -2.11
C SER A 16 -10.19 -2.91 -3.32
N LEU A 17 -9.59 -3.02 -4.51
CA LEU A 17 -10.30 -2.82 -5.76
C LEU A 17 -9.92 -3.95 -6.74
N PRO A 18 -10.65 -5.08 -6.73
CA PRO A 18 -10.39 -6.17 -7.65
C PRO A 18 -10.80 -5.77 -9.08
N SER A 19 -9.93 -6.06 -10.05
CA SER A 19 -10.20 -5.85 -11.47
C SER A 19 -10.38 -7.18 -12.19
N SER A 20 -11.32 -7.26 -13.13
CA SER A 20 -11.46 -8.43 -14.00
C SER A 20 -10.35 -8.43 -15.06
N VAL A 21 -9.68 -9.58 -15.23
CA VAL A 21 -8.67 -9.77 -16.26
C VAL A 21 -9.33 -10.36 -17.51
N LEU A 22 -9.42 -9.55 -18.56
CA LEU A 22 -10.08 -9.94 -19.81
C LEU A 22 -9.18 -10.86 -20.64
N GLY A 23 -9.76 -11.93 -21.19
CA GLY A 23 -9.08 -12.80 -22.16
C GLY A 23 -7.92 -13.64 -21.59
N ASN A 24 -7.83 -13.83 -20.27
CA ASN A 24 -6.81 -14.67 -19.65
C ASN A 24 -7.44 -15.92 -19.04
N ASP A 25 -6.99 -17.11 -19.45
CA ASP A 25 -7.56 -18.39 -19.00
C ASP A 25 -7.08 -18.82 -17.62
N LYS A 26 -5.93 -18.32 -17.16
CA LYS A 26 -5.30 -18.71 -15.90
C LYS A 26 -5.66 -17.78 -14.74
N HIS A 27 -5.66 -16.48 -14.99
CA HIS A 27 -5.92 -15.45 -13.98
C HIS A 27 -7.16 -14.64 -14.39
N LYS A 28 -8.20 -14.67 -13.56
CA LYS A 28 -9.48 -14.00 -13.85
C LYS A 28 -9.64 -12.67 -13.11
N THR A 29 -8.92 -12.49 -12.01
CA THR A 29 -9.01 -11.33 -11.14
C THR A 29 -7.61 -10.85 -10.78
N LEU A 30 -7.41 -9.54 -10.86
CA LEU A 30 -6.26 -8.83 -10.33
C LEU A 30 -6.68 -8.18 -9.01
N TYR A 31 -6.10 -8.62 -7.90
CA TYR A 31 -6.37 -8.05 -6.59
C TYR A 31 -5.43 -6.88 -6.35
N ALA A 32 -5.90 -5.66 -6.58
CA ALA A 32 -5.14 -4.45 -6.32
C ALA A 32 -5.53 -3.82 -4.97
N ALA A 33 -4.51 -3.48 -4.18
CA ALA A 33 -4.66 -2.59 -3.03
C ALA A 33 -4.39 -1.15 -3.48
N TYR A 34 -5.22 -0.21 -3.04
CA TYR A 34 -5.03 1.21 -3.32
C TYR A 34 -4.72 1.96 -2.04
N SER A 35 -3.55 2.62 -2.00
CA SER A 35 -3.16 3.52 -0.92
C SER A 35 -4.25 4.55 -0.68
N TYR A 36 -4.57 4.78 0.59
CA TYR A 36 -5.51 5.79 1.00
C TYR A 36 -4.81 6.82 1.89
N TYR A 37 -5.22 6.99 3.15
CA TYR A 37 -4.57 7.91 4.07
C TYR A 37 -3.41 7.26 4.82
N ASN A 38 -2.27 7.94 4.83
CA ASN A 38 -1.08 7.53 5.57
C ASN A 38 -0.52 8.74 6.35
N VAL A 39 -0.17 8.52 7.61
CA VAL A 39 0.38 9.51 8.53
C VAL A 39 1.54 8.86 9.27
N ALA A 40 2.74 9.43 9.12
CA ALA A 40 3.96 8.95 9.76
C ALA A 40 4.52 10.05 10.66
N ASN A 41 4.56 9.83 11.98
CA ASN A 41 5.09 10.82 12.94
C ASN A 41 6.35 10.31 13.64
N THR A 42 6.49 9.01 13.92
CA THR A 42 7.67 8.47 14.62
C THR A 42 8.59 7.69 13.68
N VAL A 43 8.14 7.39 12.47
CA VAL A 43 8.96 6.80 11.41
C VAL A 43 8.92 7.61 10.12
N SER A 44 9.86 7.34 9.21
CA SER A 44 9.81 7.93 7.87
C SER A 44 8.60 7.38 7.09
N LEU A 45 8.04 8.22 6.21
CA LEU A 45 6.96 7.79 5.31
C LEU A 45 7.39 6.59 4.46
N LYS A 46 8.66 6.53 4.03
CA LYS A 46 9.25 5.37 3.34
C LYS A 46 9.16 4.08 4.14
N GLN A 47 9.48 4.12 5.44
CA GLN A 47 9.35 2.94 6.31
C GLN A 47 7.89 2.54 6.46
N LEU A 48 7.00 3.50 6.71
CA LEU A 48 5.57 3.23 6.86
C LEU A 48 4.97 2.60 5.58
N MET A 49 5.39 3.07 4.41
CA MET A 49 4.95 2.49 3.14
C MET A 49 5.57 1.13 2.83
N SER A 50 6.81 0.88 3.26
CA SER A 50 7.38 -0.47 3.22
C SER A 50 6.52 -1.47 3.99
N ASP A 51 6.06 -1.09 5.20
CA ASP A 51 5.13 -1.91 5.98
C ASP A 51 3.79 -2.11 5.25
N ALA A 52 3.27 -1.07 4.58
CA ALA A 52 2.03 -1.17 3.80
C ALA A 52 2.15 -2.22 2.68
N LEU A 53 3.28 -2.26 1.97
CA LEU A 53 3.56 -3.25 0.92
C LEU A 53 3.64 -4.67 1.49
N VAL A 54 4.30 -4.84 2.64
CA VAL A 54 4.38 -6.14 3.34
C VAL A 54 2.98 -6.60 3.75
N LEU A 55 2.16 -5.71 4.31
CA LEU A 55 0.79 -6.01 4.71
C LEU A 55 -0.10 -6.34 3.51
N ALA A 56 0.06 -5.63 2.39
CA ALA A 56 -0.68 -5.92 1.16
C ALA A 56 -0.32 -7.30 0.60
N LYS A 57 0.98 -7.63 0.55
CA LYS A 57 1.45 -8.96 0.12
C LYS A 57 0.90 -10.07 1.02
N GLN A 58 0.96 -9.90 2.34
CA GLN A 58 0.42 -10.87 3.30
C GLN A 58 -1.10 -11.08 3.16
N LYS A 59 -1.82 -10.07 2.65
CA LYS A 59 -3.27 -10.15 2.37
C LYS A 59 -3.60 -10.69 0.98
N GLY A 60 -2.59 -11.04 0.18
CA GLY A 60 -2.78 -11.64 -1.16
C GLY A 60 -3.08 -10.64 -2.26
N TYR A 61 -2.71 -9.37 -2.09
CA TYR A 61 -2.79 -8.39 -3.18
C TYR A 61 -1.62 -8.60 -4.15
N ASP A 62 -1.93 -8.54 -5.44
CA ASP A 62 -0.97 -8.70 -6.54
C ASP A 62 -0.17 -7.41 -6.78
N VAL A 63 -0.82 -6.26 -6.57
CA VAL A 63 -0.23 -4.93 -6.76
C VAL A 63 -0.68 -3.97 -5.67
N PHE A 64 0.15 -2.96 -5.41
CA PHE A 64 -0.19 -1.84 -4.54
C PHE A 64 -0.09 -0.54 -5.33
N ASN A 65 -1.23 0.10 -5.56
CA ASN A 65 -1.36 1.32 -6.33
C ASN A 65 -1.40 2.53 -5.40
N ALA A 66 -0.75 3.62 -5.81
CA ALA A 66 -0.81 4.90 -5.13
C ALA A 66 -0.81 6.03 -6.17
N LEU A 67 -1.56 7.09 -5.88
CA LEU A 67 -1.54 8.30 -6.69
C LEU A 67 -0.39 9.21 -6.24
N ASN A 68 0.13 10.01 -7.18
CA ASN A 68 1.02 11.11 -6.87
C ASN A 68 0.24 12.28 -6.23
N LEU A 69 -0.16 12.08 -4.98
CA LEU A 69 -0.87 13.03 -4.14
C LEU A 69 -0.26 13.00 -2.74
N MET A 70 -0.55 14.02 -1.93
CA MET A 70 0.05 14.20 -0.59
C MET A 70 1.59 14.13 -0.71
N ASP A 71 2.24 13.52 0.27
CA ASP A 71 3.70 13.33 0.29
C ASP A 71 4.13 12.02 -0.39
N ASN A 72 3.26 11.40 -1.21
CA ASN A 72 3.56 10.09 -1.81
C ASN A 72 4.79 10.11 -2.74
N ASN A 73 5.11 11.27 -3.33
CA ASN A 73 6.34 11.44 -4.11
C ASN A 73 7.60 10.99 -3.36
N GLU A 74 7.62 11.11 -2.04
CA GLU A 74 8.78 10.70 -1.23
C GLU A 74 9.11 9.22 -1.36
N PHE A 75 8.13 8.36 -1.64
CA PHE A 75 8.34 6.92 -1.78
C PHE A 75 8.06 6.37 -3.18
N LEU A 76 7.28 7.06 -4.02
CA LEU A 76 6.87 6.56 -5.34
C LEU A 76 8.06 6.26 -6.26
N GLU A 77 9.12 7.07 -6.24
CA GLU A 77 10.33 6.81 -7.06
C GLU A 77 11.09 5.55 -6.62
N VAL A 78 10.97 5.17 -5.34
CA VAL A 78 11.65 4.00 -4.76
C VAL A 78 10.81 2.72 -4.95
N VAL A 79 9.48 2.86 -5.02
CA VAL A 79 8.50 1.76 -4.98
C VAL A 79 8.02 1.31 -6.36
N ASN A 80 8.57 1.85 -7.46
CA ASN A 80 8.19 1.52 -8.84
C ASN A 80 8.57 0.09 -9.33
N LYS A 81 8.58 -0.89 -8.43
CA LYS A 81 8.67 -2.32 -8.73
C LYS A 81 7.38 -2.97 -8.23
N ALA A 82 6.69 -3.69 -9.12
CA ALA A 82 5.57 -4.55 -8.72
C ALA A 82 5.97 -5.39 -7.50
N ILE A 83 5.01 -5.64 -6.60
CA ILE A 83 5.24 -6.51 -5.44
C ILE A 83 5.75 -7.85 -5.99
N PRO A 84 7.00 -8.27 -5.69
CA PRO A 84 7.53 -9.53 -6.19
C PRO A 84 6.84 -10.72 -5.53
#